data_AF-A0A9E1J4U2-F1
#
_entry.id   AF-A0A9E1J4U2-F1
#
_cell.length_a   1.000
_cell.length_b   1.000
_cell.length_c   1.000
_cell.angle_alpha   90.00
_cell.angle_beta   90.00
_cell.angle_gamma   90.00
#
_symmetry.space_group_name_H-M   'P 1'
#
loop_
_entity.id
_entity.type
_entity.pdbx_description
1 polymer ?
#
loop_
_entity_poly.entity_id
_entity_poly.type
_entity_poly.pdbx_seq_one_letter_code
_entity_poly.pdbx_strand_id
1 'polypeptide(L)'
;IMLSGDTAAAGGKEFPLREIDRIRVVGRQEPVAIYEPLGGRDGVIFQPNIDLERYARATDDYRSGRFQAAAESFAKLAQAGDKVAASMATRAAALAADPPSGAWDGVTNLDAK
;
A
#
# COMPACT_ATOMS: atom_id res chain seq x y z
N ILE A 1 2.17 13.27 0.37
CA ILE A 1 3.18 13.30 -0.74
C ILE A 1 3.32 11.87 -1.21
N MET A 2 2.86 11.55 -2.42
CA MET A 2 2.96 10.24 -3.03
C MET A 2 4.13 10.29 -4.01
N LEU A 3 5.16 9.47 -3.81
CA LEU A 3 6.35 9.44 -4.66
C LEU A 3 6.24 8.26 -5.62
N SER A 4 6.37 8.53 -6.92
CA SER A 4 6.51 7.50 -7.95
C SER A 4 7.91 6.88 -7.89
N GLY A 5 8.04 5.59 -8.21
CA GLY A 5 9.26 4.78 -8.01
C GLY A 5 10.55 5.36 -8.63
N ASP A 6 10.44 6.15 -9.70
CA ASP A 6 11.59 6.81 -10.33
C ASP A 6 12.27 7.84 -9.39
N THR A 7 11.56 8.36 -8.37
CA THR A 7 12.11 9.29 -7.36
C THR A 7 12.68 8.57 -6.12
N ALA A 8 12.21 7.34 -5.84
CA ALA A 8 12.71 6.54 -4.71
C ALA A 8 14.16 6.06 -4.95
N ALA A 9 14.52 5.75 -6.20
CA ALA A 9 15.88 5.35 -6.57
C ALA A 9 16.92 6.48 -6.42
N ALA A 10 16.52 7.75 -6.58
CA ALA A 10 17.39 8.90 -6.41
C ALA A 10 17.56 9.34 -4.94
N GLY A 11 16.67 8.91 -4.04
CA GLY A 11 16.61 9.34 -2.63
C GLY A 11 16.78 8.24 -1.59
N GLY A 12 17.04 7.00 -1.99
CA GLY A 12 17.02 5.79 -1.13
C GLY A 12 18.00 5.77 0.05
N LYS A 13 18.82 6.80 0.25
CA LYS A 13 19.66 6.98 1.45
C LYS A 13 19.10 7.98 2.47
N GLU A 14 18.00 8.68 2.17
CA GLU A 14 17.57 9.84 2.96
C GLU A 14 16.23 9.68 3.70
N PHE A 15 15.43 8.65 3.42
CA PHE A 15 14.09 8.50 4.06
C PHE A 15 13.76 7.03 4.37
N PRO A 16 13.18 6.71 5.55
CA PRO A 16 12.54 5.41 5.76
C PRO A 16 11.27 5.33 4.90
N LEU A 17 11.12 4.27 4.10
CA LEU A 17 10.01 4.09 3.16
C LEU A 17 9.23 2.80 3.50
N ARG A 18 7.90 2.82 3.33
CA ARG A 18 7.08 1.60 3.23
C ARG A 18 6.51 1.43 1.84
N GLU A 19 6.52 0.21 1.31
CA GLU A 19 5.78 -0.12 0.08
C GLU A 19 4.28 -0.14 0.42
N ILE A 20 3.47 0.64 -0.31
CA ILE A 20 2.01 0.71 -0.15
C ILE A 20 1.32 -0.13 -1.21
N ASP A 21 1.72 0.03 -2.47
CA ASP A 21 1.01 -0.57 -3.61
C ASP A 21 1.96 -0.78 -4.79
N ARG A 22 1.51 -1.49 -5.82
CA ARG A 22 2.13 -1.54 -7.13
C ARG A 22 1.10 -1.15 -8.17
N ILE A 23 1.37 -0.09 -8.92
CA ILE A 23 0.49 0.38 -9.99
C ILE A 23 1.09 0.09 -11.36
N ARG A 24 0.26 -0.28 -12.33
CA ARG A 24 0.67 -0.31 -13.74
C ARG A 24 0.38 1.06 -14.35
N VAL A 25 1.42 1.76 -14.78
CA VAL A 25 1.28 3.06 -15.44
C VAL A 25 1.05 2.84 -16.93
N VAL A 26 0.14 3.61 -17.54
CA VAL A 26 -0.10 3.53 -18.99
C VAL A 26 1.22 3.78 -19.74
N GLY A 27 1.64 2.80 -20.55
CA GLY A 27 2.89 2.87 -21.34
C GLY A 27 4.10 2.12 -20.78
N ARG A 28 4.03 1.52 -19.57
CA ARG A 28 5.08 0.63 -19.03
C ARG A 28 4.51 -0.75 -18.71
N GLN A 29 5.23 -1.81 -19.09
CA GLN A 29 4.80 -3.19 -18.82
C GLN A 29 5.03 -3.62 -17.36
N GLU A 30 6.08 -3.08 -16.72
CA GLU A 30 6.43 -3.41 -15.34
C GLU A 30 5.64 -2.55 -14.34
N PRO A 31 5.01 -3.17 -13.31
CA PRO A 31 4.35 -2.43 -12.24
C PRO A 31 5.34 -1.58 -11.45
N VAL A 32 4.99 -0.32 -11.20
CA VAL A 32 5.79 0.60 -10.38
C VAL A 32 5.31 0.53 -8.94
N ALA A 33 6.22 0.22 -8.02
CA ALA A 33 5.94 0.26 -6.59
C ALA A 33 5.75 1.70 -6.09
N ILE A 34 4.69 1.93 -5.33
CA ILE A 34 4.38 3.17 -4.62
C ILE A 34 4.90 3.02 -3.20
N TYR A 35 5.65 4.03 -2.76
CA TYR A 35 6.17 4.09 -1.40
C TYR A 35 5.62 5.31 -0.66
N GLU A 36 5.35 5.17 0.64
CA GLU A 36 5.18 6.31 1.55
C GLU A 36 6.44 6.52 2.39
N PRO A 37 6.92 7.77 2.47
CA PRO A 37 7.90 8.18 3.47
C PRO A 37 7.32 8.10 4.89
N LEU A 38 7.98 7.33 5.75
CA LEU A 38 7.62 7.19 7.16
C LEU A 38 8.31 8.21 8.07
N GLY A 39 9.17 9.06 7.52
CA GLY A 39 10.03 9.94 8.29
C GLY A 39 10.65 11.08 7.50
N GLY A 40 11.34 11.96 8.22
CA GLY A 40 12.07 13.11 7.67
C GLY A 40 13.43 12.70 7.10
N ARG A 41 14.09 13.67 6.43
CA ARG A 41 15.44 13.51 5.84
C ARG A 41 16.51 13.20 6.89
N ASP A 42 16.22 13.52 8.14
CA ASP A 42 17.01 13.28 9.36
C ASP A 42 16.81 11.88 9.96
N GLY A 43 15.99 11.03 9.32
CA GLY A 43 15.67 9.70 9.81
C GLY A 43 14.63 9.68 10.94
N VAL A 44 14.04 10.83 11.30
CA VAL A 44 12.99 10.89 12.31
C VAL A 44 11.74 10.22 11.77
N ILE A 45 11.36 9.09 12.36
CA ILE A 45 10.15 8.35 12.01
C ILE A 45 8.94 9.09 12.60
N PHE A 46 8.07 9.62 11.75
CA PHE A 46 6.84 10.32 12.16
C PHE A 46 5.73 9.35 12.59
N GLN A 47 5.89 8.05 12.31
CA GLN A 47 4.95 6.99 12.64
C GLN A 47 5.69 5.79 13.26
N PRO A 48 6.19 5.90 14.51
CA PRO A 48 7.09 4.91 15.11
C PRO A 48 6.44 3.55 15.42
N ASN A 49 5.11 3.43 15.33
CA ASN A 49 4.34 2.23 15.72
C ASN A 49 3.73 1.46 14.54
N ILE A 50 4.25 1.64 13.32
CA ILE A 50 3.76 0.85 12.18
C ILE A 50 4.38 -0.54 12.19
N ASP A 51 3.54 -1.56 12.24
CA ASP A 51 3.93 -2.96 12.04
C ASP A 51 4.05 -3.24 10.53
N LEU A 52 5.25 -2.99 10.00
CA LEU A 52 5.59 -3.14 8.58
C LEU A 52 5.41 -4.57 8.08
N GLU A 53 5.74 -5.57 8.88
CA GLU A 53 5.61 -6.96 8.46
C GLU A 53 4.14 -7.36 8.33
N ARG A 54 3.30 -6.97 9.29
CA ARG A 54 1.87 -7.24 9.21
C ARG A 54 1.23 -6.46 8.07
N TYR A 55 1.69 -5.25 7.79
CA TYR A 55 1.23 -4.49 6.62
C TYR A 55 1.59 -5.21 5.31
N ALA A 56 2.82 -5.71 5.18
CA ALA A 56 3.26 -6.48 4.01
C ALA A 56 2.41 -7.75 3.82
N ARG A 57 2.17 -8.51 4.90
CA ARG A 57 1.30 -9.70 4.87
C ARG A 57 -0.13 -9.38 4.42
N ALA A 58 -0.72 -8.30 4.94
CA ALA A 58 -2.04 -7.84 4.51
C ALA A 58 -2.08 -7.44 3.03
N THR A 59 -0.98 -6.88 2.52
CA THR A 59 -0.82 -6.53 1.11
C THR A 59 -0.72 -7.77 0.22
N ASP A 60 -0.05 -8.84 0.67
CA ASP A 60 0.02 -10.10 -0.07
C ASP A 60 -1.34 -10.81 -0.13
N ASP A 61 -2.12 -10.77 0.96
CA ASP A 61 -3.50 -11.23 0.98
C ASP A 61 -4.35 -10.45 -0.03
N TYR A 62 -4.22 -9.13 -0.03
CA TYR A 62 -4.91 -8.23 -0.96
C TYR A 62 -4.58 -8.56 -2.42
N ARG A 63 -3.30 -8.70 -2.76
CA ARG A 63 -2.82 -9.04 -4.11
C ARG A 63 -3.26 -10.44 -4.56
N SER A 64 -3.41 -11.36 -3.62
CA SER A 64 -3.90 -12.72 -3.88
C SER A 64 -5.43 -12.81 -4.00
N GLY A 65 -6.16 -11.69 -3.91
CA GLY A 65 -7.62 -11.66 -3.94
C GLY A 65 -8.29 -12.13 -2.64
N ARG A 66 -7.52 -12.35 -1.56
CA ARG A 66 -8.05 -12.68 -0.23
C ARG A 66 -8.53 -11.41 0.48
N PHE A 67 -9.47 -10.69 -0.14
CA PHE A 67 -9.86 -9.33 0.25
C PHE A 67 -10.41 -9.23 1.67
N GLN A 68 -11.20 -10.22 2.12
CA GLN A 68 -11.71 -10.24 3.48
C GLN A 68 -10.57 -10.35 4.52
N ALA A 69 -9.63 -11.27 4.32
CA ALA A 69 -8.47 -11.44 5.20
C ALA A 69 -7.57 -10.21 5.22
N ALA A 70 -7.37 -9.58 4.05
CA ALA A 70 -6.65 -8.32 3.93
C ALA A 70 -7.36 -7.20 4.70
N ALA A 71 -8.68 -7.04 4.55
CA ALA A 71 -9.47 -6.01 5.22
C ALA A 71 -9.36 -6.10 6.74
N GLU A 72 -9.47 -7.30 7.30
CA GLU A 72 -9.33 -7.53 8.74
C GLU A 72 -7.92 -7.22 9.26
N SER A 73 -6.89 -7.60 8.51
CA SER A 73 -5.50 -7.34 8.88
C SER A 73 -5.18 -5.84 8.83
N PHE A 74 -5.64 -5.14 7.80
CA PHE A 74 -5.52 -3.69 7.68
C PHE A 74 -6.33 -2.95 8.76
N ALA A 75 -7.53 -3.42 9.11
CA ALA A 75 -8.33 -2.80 10.16
C ALA A 75 -7.64 -2.86 11.53
N LYS A 76 -6.95 -3.97 11.85
CA LYS A 76 -6.15 -4.09 13.09
C LYS A 76 -4.99 -3.09 13.12
N LEU A 77 -4.33 -2.88 11.98
CA LEU A 77 -3.27 -1.87 11.86
C LEU A 77 -3.83 -0.44 11.96
N ALA A 78 -5.00 -0.20 11.38
CA ALA A 78 -5.70 1.08 11.48
C ALA A 78 -6.05 1.44 12.93
N GLN A 79 -6.49 0.47 13.72
CA GLN A 79 -6.74 0.65 15.16
C GLN A 79 -5.47 1.03 15.94
N ALA A 80 -4.29 0.62 15.47
CA ALA A 80 -3.00 1.02 16.03
C ALA A 80 -2.54 2.42 15.57
N GLY A 81 -3.36 3.13 14.78
CA GLY A 81 -3.08 4.49 14.32
C GLY A 81 -2.50 4.59 12.91
N ASP A 82 -2.38 3.48 12.18
CA ASP A 82 -1.89 3.49 10.80
C ASP A 82 -2.97 3.98 9.82
N LYS A 83 -2.85 5.24 9.41
CA LYS A 83 -3.81 5.89 8.50
C LYS A 83 -3.85 5.26 7.11
N VAL A 84 -2.74 4.72 6.61
CA VAL A 84 -2.75 4.05 5.30
C VAL A 84 -3.37 2.68 5.39
N ALA A 85 -3.13 1.95 6.49
CA ALA A 85 -3.88 0.73 6.73
C ALA A 85 -5.38 1.00 6.82
N ALA A 86 -5.82 2.12 7.38
CA ALA A 86 -7.24 2.50 7.37
C ALA A 86 -7.80 2.62 5.95
N SER A 87 -7.09 3.33 5.05
CA SER A 87 -7.49 3.45 3.64
C SER A 87 -7.52 2.10 2.93
N MET A 88 -6.51 1.24 3.17
CA MET A 88 -6.45 -0.10 2.59
C MET A 88 -7.55 -1.02 3.14
N ALA A 89 -7.94 -0.90 4.41
CA ALA A 89 -9.02 -1.66 5.01
C ALA A 89 -10.36 -1.35 4.34
N THR A 90 -10.68 -0.06 4.17
CA THR A 90 -11.91 0.37 3.46
C THR A 90 -11.95 -0.21 2.05
N ARG A 91 -10.82 -0.20 1.36
CA ARG A 91 -10.74 -0.68 -0.02
C ARG A 91 -10.82 -2.19 -0.16
N ALA A 92 -10.12 -2.93 0.69
CA ALA A 92 -10.22 -4.38 0.73
C ALA A 92 -11.64 -4.83 1.09
N ALA A 93 -12.32 -4.12 2.00
CA ALA A 93 -13.73 -4.39 2.31
C ALA A 93 -14.66 -4.15 1.11
N ALA A 94 -14.44 -3.08 0.34
CA ALA A 94 -15.21 -2.82 -0.88
C ALA A 94 -15.04 -3.94 -1.92
N LEU A 95 -13.81 -4.42 -2.14
CA LEU A 95 -13.52 -5.54 -3.05
C LEU A 95 -13.99 -6.90 -2.52
N ALA A 96 -14.11 -7.07 -1.22
CA ALA A 96 -14.72 -8.27 -0.63
C ALA A 96 -16.24 -8.27 -0.86
N ALA A 97 -16.88 -7.10 -0.81
CA ALA A 97 -18.32 -6.94 -1.05
C ALA A 97 -18.70 -7.02 -2.54
N ASP A 98 -17.87 -6.45 -3.41
CA ASP A 98 -18.04 -6.45 -4.86
C ASP A 98 -16.73 -6.91 -5.54
N PRO A 99 -16.48 -8.23 -5.62
CA PRO A 99 -15.25 -8.76 -6.17
C PRO A 99 -15.17 -8.50 -7.69
N PRO A 100 -13.95 -8.27 -8.24
CA PRO A 100 -13.77 -8.08 -9.67
C PRO A 100 -14.37 -9.23 -10.49
N SER A 101 -15.11 -8.91 -11.55
CA SER A 101 -15.78 -9.90 -12.43
C SER A 101 -14.83 -10.67 -13.36
N GLY A 102 -13.51 -10.66 -13.07
CA GLY A 102 -12.48 -11.28 -13.90
C GLY A 102 -11.21 -11.60 -13.09
N ALA A 103 -10.13 -11.95 -13.80
CA ALA A 103 -8.84 -12.25 -13.16
C ALA A 103 -8.28 -11.01 -12.48
N TRP A 104 -8.21 -11.05 -11.15
CA TRP A 104 -7.54 -10.05 -10.34
C TRP A 104 -6.03 -10.16 -10.56
N ASP A 105 -5.39 -9.08 -11.04
CA ASP A 105 -3.96 -9.05 -11.32
C ASP A 105 -3.14 -8.46 -10.15
N GLY A 106 -3.77 -8.28 -8.98
CA GLY A 106 -3.13 -7.76 -7.79
C GLY A 106 -2.86 -6.26 -7.83
N VAL A 107 -3.34 -5.56 -8.86
CA VAL A 107 -3.05 -4.14 -9.10
C VAL A 107 -4.30 -3.30 -8.91
N THR A 108 -4.12 -2.26 -8.11
CA THR A 108 -5.03 -1.13 -8.03
C THR A 108 -4.90 -0.25 -9.26
N ASN A 109 -5.98 -0.12 -10.03
CA ASN A 109 -6.11 1.04 -10.90
C ASN A 109 -6.57 2.21 -10.02
N LEU A 110 -5.73 3.24 -9.93
CA LEU A 110 -6.05 4.49 -9.26
C LEU A 110 -7.04 5.22 -10.17
N ASP A 111 -8.34 5.00 -9.97
CA ASP A 111 -9.36 5.86 -10.57
C ASP A 111 -9.23 7.24 -9.91
N ALA A 112 -8.39 8.08 -10.51
CA ALA A 112 -8.30 9.49 -10.17
C ALA A 112 -9.67 10.13 -10.45
N LYS A 113 -10.34 10.59 -9.40
CA LYS A 113 -11.45 11.52 -9.52
C LYS A 113 -11.09 12.82 -8.82
#